data_AF-A0A7C3Z030-F1
#
_entry.id   AF-A0A7C3Z030-F1
#
_cell.length_a   1.000
_cell.length_b   1.000
_cell.length_c   1.000
_cell.angle_alpha   90.00
_cell.angle_beta   90.00
_cell.angle_gamma   90.00
#
_symmetry.space_group_name_H-M   'P 1'
#
loop_
_entity.id
_entity.type
_entity.pdbx_description
1 polymer ?
#
loop_
_entity_poly.entity_id
_entity_poly.type
_entity_poly.pdbx_seq_one_letter_code
_entity_poly.pdbx_strand_id
1 'polypeptide(L)'
;MLVLVWLLLFWLYYERIIYAEEQFLAQKFGTQFTVWAQRTPLFVPRPWRWRPPEQPFNWRQALKREYSSVYALISAFTAFEVISTLVVEGRLEFDDHLWLAIFAGATGFYLLVRFCKKRRYL
;
A
#
# COMPACT_ATOMS: atom_id res chain seq x y z
N MET A 1 19.47 2.77 -23.31
CA MET A 1 20.00 4.09 -22.90
C MET A 1 19.05 4.85 -21.97
N LEU A 2 17.79 5.09 -22.35
CA LEU A 2 16.80 5.79 -21.50
C LEU A 2 16.54 5.14 -20.14
N VAL A 3 16.52 3.80 -20.07
CA VAL A 3 16.31 3.07 -18.81
C VAL A 3 17.39 3.39 -17.77
N LEU A 4 18.66 3.51 -18.18
CA LEU A 4 19.76 3.87 -17.28
C LEU A 4 19.61 5.29 -16.74
N VAL A 5 19.17 6.23 -17.60
CA VAL A 5 18.89 7.61 -17.17
C VAL A 5 17.76 7.63 -16.14
N TRP A 6 16.68 6.89 -16.38
CA TRP A 6 15.57 6.77 -15.42
C TRP A 6 16.00 6.13 -14.10
N LEU A 7 16.84 5.09 -14.12
CA LEU A 7 17.37 4.46 -12.91
C LEU A 7 18.24 5.41 -12.09
N LEU A 8 19.09 6.21 -12.75
CA LEU A 8 19.93 7.21 -12.07
C LEU A 8 19.09 8.36 -11.49
N LEU A 9 18.08 8.83 -12.23
CA LEU A 9 17.15 9.84 -11.73
C LEU A 9 16.35 9.32 -10.54
N PHE A 10 15.85 8.08 -10.62
CA PHE A 10 15.19 7.40 -9.52
C PHE A 10 16.10 7.30 -8.29
N TRP A 11 17.36 6.91 -8.49
CA TRP A 11 18.34 6.81 -7.41
C TRP A 11 18.54 8.15 -6.70
N LEU A 12 18.83 9.22 -7.46
CA LEU A 12 19.02 10.57 -6.90
C LEU A 12 17.78 11.07 -6.18
N TYR A 13 16.60 10.80 -6.71
CA TYR A 13 15.34 11.20 -6.09
C TYR A 13 15.12 10.52 -4.74
N TYR A 14 15.28 9.19 -4.70
CA TYR A 14 15.11 8.43 -3.46
C TYR A 14 16.18 8.75 -2.42
N GLU A 15 17.43 8.96 -2.82
CA GLU A 15 18.50 9.37 -1.91
C GLU A 15 18.14 10.68 -1.17
N ARG A 16 17.55 11.66 -1.86
CA ARG A 16 17.12 12.92 -1.23
C ARG A 16 15.97 12.74 -0.25
N ILE A 17 15.00 11.89 -0.58
CA ILE A 17 13.90 11.56 0.32
C ILE A 17 14.43 10.86 1.57
N ILE A 18 15.32 9.88 1.39
CA ILE A 18 15.93 9.12 2.48
C ILE A 18 16.69 10.06 3.41
N TYR A 19 17.51 10.97 2.87
CA TYR A 19 18.28 11.91 3.69
C TYR A 19 17.39 12.82 4.54
N ALA A 20 16.30 13.34 3.96
CA ALA A 20 15.35 14.17 4.69
C ALA A 20 14.65 13.37 5.82
N GLU A 21 14.26 12.13 5.54
CA GLU A 21 13.63 11.25 6.52
C GLU A 21 14.61 10.86 7.64
N GLU A 22 15.88 10.55 7.31
CA GLU A 22 16.90 10.24 8.31
C GLU A 22 17.17 11.43 9.24
N GLN A 23 17.22 12.65 8.70
CA GLN A 23 17.33 13.86 9.52
C GLN A 23 16.13 14.03 10.45
N PHE A 24 14.91 13.85 9.94
CA PHE A 24 13.69 13.92 10.74
C PHE A 24 13.67 12.85 11.86
N LEU A 25 14.02 11.62 11.53
CA LEU A 25 14.08 10.51 12.49
C LEU A 25 15.21 10.70 13.52
N ALA A 26 16.37 11.19 13.10
CA ALA A 26 17.48 11.51 13.99
C ALA A 26 17.09 12.61 14.98
N GLN A 27 16.37 13.64 14.56
CA GLN A 27 15.85 14.68 15.45
C GLN A 27 14.79 14.13 16.42
N LYS A 28 13.92 13.24 15.95
CA LYS A 28 12.81 12.68 16.73
C LYS A 28 13.24 11.63 17.76
N PHE A 29 14.22 10.80 17.45
CA PHE A 29 14.62 9.62 18.23
C PHE A 29 16.08 9.64 18.72
N GLY A 30 16.88 10.60 18.25
CA GLY A 30 18.25 10.85 18.72
C GLY A 30 19.17 9.64 18.60
N THR A 31 19.80 9.29 19.73
CA THR A 31 20.84 8.27 19.82
C THR A 31 20.31 6.87 19.50
N GLN A 32 19.05 6.57 19.86
CA GLN A 32 18.44 5.26 19.58
C GLN A 32 18.35 5.01 18.06
N PHE A 33 17.95 6.03 17.30
CA PHE A 33 17.92 5.94 15.84
C PHE A 33 19.32 5.82 15.25
N THR A 34 20.29 6.60 15.75
CA THR A 34 21.68 6.54 15.27
C THR A 34 22.30 5.15 15.41
N VAL A 35 22.10 4.49 16.55
CA VAL A 35 22.58 3.12 16.80
C VAL A 35 21.87 2.10 15.90
N TRP A 36 20.59 2.28 15.64
CA TRP A 36 19.83 1.44 14.71
C TRP A 36 20.30 1.63 13.26
N ALA A 37 20.46 2.87 12.81
CA ALA A 37 20.86 3.23 11.45
C ALA A 37 22.25 2.68 11.09
N GLN A 38 23.20 2.67 12.04
CA GLN A 38 24.52 2.05 11.84
C GLN A 38 24.47 0.54 11.54
N ARG A 39 23.40 -0.15 11.98
CA ARG A 39 23.26 -1.61 11.85
C ARG A 39 22.39 -2.01 10.66
N THR A 40 21.46 -1.14 10.27
CA THR A 40 20.49 -1.34 9.19
C THR A 40 21.03 -0.82 7.86
N PRO A 41 21.10 -1.65 6.81
CA PRO A 41 21.54 -1.19 5.49
C PRO A 41 20.49 -0.27 4.82
N LEU A 42 20.95 0.77 4.12
CA LEU A 42 20.09 1.82 3.55
C LEU A 42 19.34 1.38 2.27
N PHE A 43 20.05 0.71 1.35
CA PHE A 43 19.51 0.37 0.01
C PHE A 43 19.37 -1.13 -0.22
N VAL A 44 20.39 -1.92 0.12
CA VAL A 44 20.39 -3.37 -0.14
C VAL A 44 20.04 -4.11 1.15
N PRO A 45 18.89 -4.80 1.22
CA PRO A 45 18.51 -5.52 2.43
C PRO A 45 19.53 -6.61 2.75
N ARG A 46 19.86 -6.77 4.03
CA ARG A 46 20.72 -7.84 4.54
C ARG A 46 19.83 -8.87 5.23
N PRO A 47 19.31 -9.89 4.52
CA PRO A 47 18.32 -10.82 5.06
C PRO A 47 18.82 -11.58 6.30
N TRP A 48 20.13 -11.84 6.37
CA TRP A 48 20.81 -12.47 7.51
C TRP A 48 20.84 -11.63 8.80
N ARG A 49 20.55 -10.33 8.74
CA ARG A 49 20.47 -9.44 9.91
C ARG A 49 19.02 -9.16 10.33
N TRP A 50 18.06 -9.87 9.76
CA TRP A 50 16.65 -9.72 10.10
C TRP A 50 16.42 -10.04 11.58
N ARG A 51 15.66 -9.18 12.26
CA ARG A 51 15.19 -9.40 13.63
C ARG A 51 13.67 -9.50 13.59
N PRO A 52 13.08 -10.55 14.19
CA PRO A 52 11.63 -10.65 14.24
C PRO A 52 11.03 -9.48 15.05
N PRO A 53 9.84 -8.99 14.67
CA PRO A 53 9.15 -7.96 15.43
C PRO A 53 8.79 -8.47 16.84
N GLU A 54 8.82 -7.59 17.83
CA GLU A 54 8.47 -7.91 19.22
C GLU A 54 7.00 -8.29 19.39
N GLN A 55 6.13 -7.81 18.50
CA GLN A 55 4.70 -8.08 18.54
C GLN A 55 4.28 -8.98 17.37
N PRO A 56 3.42 -9.99 17.61
CA PRO A 56 2.88 -10.81 16.54
C PRO A 56 1.98 -9.98 15.61
N PHE A 57 1.92 -10.39 14.35
CA PHE A 57 1.09 -9.72 13.36
C PHE A 57 -0.40 -9.75 13.77
N ASN A 58 -1.01 -8.58 13.87
CA ASN A 58 -2.41 -8.44 14.28
C ASN A 58 -3.32 -8.31 13.05
N TRP A 59 -3.84 -9.45 12.57
CA TRP A 59 -4.77 -9.51 11.44
C TRP A 59 -6.01 -8.63 11.60
N ARG A 60 -6.54 -8.49 12.82
CA ARG A 60 -7.71 -7.64 13.09
C ARG A 60 -7.38 -6.17 12.86
N GLN A 61 -6.22 -5.73 13.31
CA GLN A 61 -5.78 -4.35 13.16
C GLN A 61 -5.41 -4.03 11.71
N ALA A 62 -4.72 -4.96 11.03
CA ALA A 62 -4.42 -4.85 9.61
C ALA A 62 -5.70 -4.70 8.79
N LEU A 63 -6.69 -5.58 9.00
CA LEU A 63 -7.97 -5.52 8.29
C LEU A 63 -8.72 -4.22 8.57
N LYS A 64 -8.76 -3.77 9.83
CA LYS A 64 -9.44 -2.53 10.24
C LYS A 64 -8.79 -1.26 9.68
N ARG A 65 -7.51 -1.30 9.31
CA ARG A 65 -6.79 -0.18 8.68
C ARG A 65 -6.89 -0.22 7.16
N GLU A 66 -6.69 -1.40 6.57
CA GLU A 66 -6.50 -1.54 5.12
C GLU A 66 -7.80 -1.81 4.34
N TYR A 67 -8.90 -2.21 4.98
CA TYR A 67 -10.14 -2.56 4.26
C TYR A 67 -10.66 -1.41 3.36
N SER A 68 -10.44 -0.16 3.77
CA SER A 68 -10.86 1.00 2.99
C SER A 68 -9.98 1.21 1.77
N SER A 69 -8.66 1.01 1.90
CA SER A 69 -7.68 1.13 0.81
C SER A 69 -7.93 0.05 -0.24
N VAL A 70 -8.13 -1.21 0.19
CA VAL A 70 -8.43 -2.34 -0.70
C VAL A 70 -9.74 -2.09 -1.45
N TYR A 71 -10.79 -1.63 -0.76
CA TYR A 71 -12.06 -1.31 -1.40
C TYR A 71 -11.92 -0.16 -2.40
N ALA A 72 -11.18 0.90 -2.05
CA ALA A 72 -10.92 2.01 -2.97
C ALA A 72 -10.17 1.57 -4.22
N LEU A 73 -9.19 0.67 -4.08
CA LEU A 73 -8.43 0.12 -5.22
C LEU A 73 -9.34 -0.67 -6.15
N ILE A 74 -10.13 -1.60 -5.61
CA ILE A 74 -11.08 -2.40 -6.41
C ILE A 74 -12.10 -1.47 -7.09
N SER A 75 -12.63 -0.49 -6.37
CA SER A 75 -13.57 0.50 -6.94
C SER A 75 -12.94 1.31 -8.07
N ALA A 76 -11.67 1.71 -7.94
CA ALA A 76 -10.97 2.44 -8.97
C ALA A 76 -10.76 1.59 -10.23
N PHE A 77 -10.34 0.32 -10.09
CA PHE A 77 -10.22 -0.59 -11.23
C PHE A 77 -11.56 -0.87 -11.91
N THR A 78 -12.62 -1.13 -11.14
CA THR A 78 -13.97 -1.29 -11.71
C THR A 78 -14.43 -0.03 -12.42
N ALA A 79 -14.13 1.16 -11.89
CA ALA A 79 -14.43 2.42 -12.58
C ALA A 79 -13.65 2.55 -13.90
N PHE A 80 -12.36 2.20 -13.92
CA PHE A 80 -11.57 2.19 -15.15
C PHE A 80 -12.13 1.23 -16.19
N GLU A 81 -12.56 0.04 -15.77
CA GLU A 81 -13.18 -0.94 -16.67
C GLU A 81 -14.45 -0.37 -17.30
N VAL A 82 -15.37 0.14 -16.48
CA VAL A 82 -16.62 0.75 -16.96
C VAL A 82 -16.37 1.93 -17.89
N ILE A 83 -15.42 2.80 -17.55
CA ILE A 83 -15.03 3.94 -18.41
C ILE A 83 -14.45 3.43 -19.73
N SER A 84 -13.60 2.41 -19.69
CA SER A 84 -13.00 1.81 -20.89
C SER A 84 -14.08 1.27 -21.83
N THR A 85 -15.01 0.47 -21.32
CA THR A 85 -16.12 -0.08 -22.11
C THR A 85 -17.03 1.01 -22.67
N LEU A 86 -17.36 2.02 -21.86
CA LEU A 86 -18.14 3.18 -22.29
C LEU A 86 -17.48 3.95 -23.44
N VAL A 87 -16.17 4.16 -23.36
CA VAL A 87 -15.42 4.95 -24.36
C VAL A 87 -15.18 4.16 -25.64
N VAL A 88 -14.94 2.84 -25.54
CA VAL A 88 -14.60 1.99 -26.69
C VAL A 88 -15.84 1.50 -27.42
N GLU A 89 -16.84 1.02 -26.71
CA GLU A 89 -18.01 0.34 -27.31
C GLU A 89 -19.25 1.24 -27.37
N GLY A 90 -19.26 2.36 -26.64
CA GLY A 90 -20.40 3.27 -26.58
C GLY A 90 -21.63 2.69 -25.88
N ARG A 91 -21.49 1.55 -25.19
CA ARG A 91 -22.55 0.84 -24.48
C ARG A 91 -22.14 0.57 -23.04
N LEU A 92 -23.11 0.64 -22.13
CA LEU A 92 -22.97 0.17 -20.76
C LEU A 92 -23.22 -1.33 -20.72
N GLU A 93 -22.33 -2.11 -21.32
CA GLU A 93 -22.36 -3.56 -21.16
C GLU A 93 -21.30 -3.95 -20.15
N PHE A 94 -21.74 -4.47 -19.00
CA PHE A 94 -20.84 -5.16 -18.08
C PHE A 94 -20.61 -6.56 -18.65
N ASP A 95 -19.85 -6.63 -19.75
CA ASP A 95 -19.64 -7.87 -20.49
C ASP A 95 -18.87 -8.90 -19.61
N ASP A 96 -18.04 -8.39 -18.70
CA ASP A 96 -17.31 -9.19 -17.73
C ASP A 96 -18.06 -9.36 -16.39
N HIS A 97 -18.90 -10.41 -16.32
CA HIS A 97 -19.57 -10.84 -15.09
C HIS A 97 -18.60 -11.02 -13.91
N LEU A 98 -17.33 -11.31 -14.18
CA LEU A 98 -16.27 -11.48 -13.20
C LEU A 98 -15.95 -10.17 -12.47
N TRP A 99 -15.84 -9.04 -13.18
CA TRP A 99 -15.56 -7.74 -12.56
C TRP A 99 -16.72 -7.27 -11.68
N LEU A 100 -17.94 -7.50 -12.13
CA LEU A 100 -19.14 -7.20 -11.35
C LEU A 100 -19.22 -8.06 -10.08
N ALA A 101 -18.88 -9.35 -10.17
CA ALA A 101 -18.81 -10.24 -9.01
C ALA A 101 -17.72 -9.81 -8.01
N ILE A 102 -16.53 -9.42 -8.50
CA ILE A 102 -15.44 -8.90 -7.64
C ILE A 102 -15.89 -7.62 -6.93
N PHE A 103 -16.50 -6.68 -7.65
CA PHE A 103 -16.97 -5.42 -7.07
C PHE A 103 -18.08 -5.65 -6.04
N ALA A 104 -19.05 -6.52 -6.35
CA ALA A 104 -20.12 -6.89 -5.42
C ALA A 104 -19.56 -7.57 -4.16
N GLY A 105 -18.62 -8.50 -4.31
CA GLY A 105 -17.93 -9.15 -3.21
C GLY A 105 -17.14 -8.18 -2.34
N ALA A 106 -16.40 -7.26 -2.97
CA ALA A 106 -15.65 -6.21 -2.28
C ALA A 106 -16.55 -5.25 -1.51
N THR A 107 -17.69 -4.88 -2.10
CA THR A 107 -18.72 -4.04 -1.45
C THR A 107 -19.33 -4.75 -0.25
N GLY A 108 -19.71 -6.03 -0.40
CA GLY A 108 -20.22 -6.84 0.70
C GLY A 108 -19.21 -6.97 1.85
N PHE A 109 -17.95 -7.26 1.52
CA PHE A 109 -16.86 -7.31 2.47
C PHE A 109 -16.62 -5.97 3.18
N TYR A 110 -16.60 -4.86 2.44
CA TYR A 110 -16.45 -3.52 2.98
C TYR A 110 -17.57 -3.19 3.97
N LEU A 111 -18.82 -3.50 3.62
CA LEU A 111 -19.97 -3.29 4.49
C LEU A 111 -19.90 -4.16 5.74
N LEU A 112 -19.51 -5.44 5.61
CA LEU A 112 -19.30 -6.33 6.75
C LEU A 112 -18.26 -5.77 7.73
N VAL A 113 -17.08 -5.38 7.24
CA VAL A 113 -16.02 -4.81 8.10
C VAL A 113 -16.45 -3.48 8.70
N ARG A 114 -17.10 -2.61 7.91
CA ARG A 114 -17.63 -1.32 8.37
C ARG A 114 -18.69 -1.51 9.45
N PHE A 115 -19.55 -2.52 9.32
CA PHE A 115 -20.56 -2.87 10.32
C PHE A 115 -19.95 -3.42 11.59
N CYS A 116 -18.99 -4.35 11.49
CA CYS A 116 -18.25 -4.89 12.64
C CYS A 116 -17.50 -3.80 13.41
N LYS A 117 -16.87 -2.85 12.70
CA LYS A 117 -16.22 -1.67 13.28
C LYS A 117 -17.22 -0.76 14.00
N LYS A 118 -18.40 -0.52 13.40
CA LYS A 118 -19.45 0.32 13.99
C LYS A 118 -20.02 -0.28 15.28
N ARG A 119 -20.12 -1.61 15.37
CA ARG A 119 -20.62 -2.33 16.56
C ARG A 119 -19.56 -2.67 17.61
N ARG A 120 -18.32 -2.17 17.48
CA ARG A 120 -17.22 -2.36 18.46
C ARG A 120 -16.74 -3.81 18.66
N TYR A 121 -17.06 -4.74 17.75
CA TYR A 121 -16.60 -6.14 17.82
C TYR A 121 -15.15 -6.35 17.32
N LEU A 122 -14.54 -5.29 16.74
CA LEU A 122 -13.15 -5.17 16.26
C LEU A 122 -12.57 -3.82 16.68
#